data_AF-A0AAV8A858-F1
#
_entry.id   AF-A0AAV8A858-F1
#
_cell.length_a   1.000
_cell.length_b   1.000
_cell.length_c   1.000
_cell.angle_alpha   90.00
_cell.angle_beta   90.00
_cell.angle_gamma   90.00
#
_symmetry.space_group_name_H-M   'P 1'
#
loop_
_entity.id
_entity.type
_entity.pdbx_description
1 polymer ?
#
loop_
_entity_poly.entity_id
_entity_poly.type
_entity_poly.pdbx_seq_one_letter_code
_entity_poly.pdbx_strand_id
1 'polypeptide(L)'
;MLVYALLLFISYSIILGLLSISLASSLFYFAKMSDENPSRVIKFLRGLVCFVVGFLVLFLFFEPISNLSVILSITTHLMYYFLINDFPLVNVKTLKFIFTCIIAFVSNVVAIKSAFSIEYNLWQILGYLFFTEWLCPFVIFIALLADENIIPTTFLNSLPYKKSKK
;
A
#
# COMPACT_ATOMS: atom_id res chain seq x y z
N MET A 1 15.33 40.95 -3.11
CA MET A 1 14.97 39.69 -3.81
C MET A 1 15.78 38.49 -3.31
N LEU A 2 17.11 38.59 -3.16
CA LEU A 2 17.98 37.47 -2.71
C LEU A 2 17.61 36.90 -1.31
N VAL A 3 17.40 37.77 -0.31
CA VAL A 3 17.06 37.34 1.06
C VAL A 3 15.76 36.53 1.11
N TYR A 4 14.76 36.93 0.34
CA TYR A 4 13.49 36.21 0.24
C TYR A 4 13.66 34.84 -0.43
N ALA A 5 14.47 34.75 -1.49
CA ALA A 5 14.77 33.48 -2.15
C ALA A 5 15.50 32.50 -1.21
N LEU A 6 16.45 32.98 -0.41
CA LEU A 6 17.13 32.15 0.60
C LEU A 6 16.16 31.65 1.68
N LEU A 7 15.28 32.52 2.17
CA LEU A 7 14.26 32.15 3.15
C LEU A 7 13.31 31.07 2.61
N LEU A 8 12.87 31.20 1.35
CA LEU A 8 12.05 30.17 0.69
C LEU A 8 12.80 28.85 0.56
N PHE A 9 14.05 28.87 0.08
CA PHE A 9 14.85 27.66 -0.08
C PHE A 9 15.00 26.89 1.24
N ILE A 10 15.38 27.60 2.32
CA ILE A 10 15.51 27.01 3.66
C ILE A 10 14.17 26.44 4.13
N SER A 11 13.08 27.20 3.95
CA SER A 11 11.73 26.77 4.37
C SER A 11 11.29 25.49 3.63
N TYR A 12 11.47 25.43 2.30
CA TYR A 12 11.14 24.25 1.51
C TYR A 12 11.99 23.04 1.89
N SER A 13 13.30 23.22 2.13
CA SER A 13 14.17 22.13 2.60
C SER A 13 13.75 21.58 3.95
N ILE A 14 13.37 22.45 4.91
CA ILE A 14 12.88 22.02 6.22
C ILE A 14 11.56 21.25 6.08
N ILE A 15 10.61 21.77 5.29
CA ILE A 15 9.32 21.10 5.04
C ILE A 15 9.52 19.71 4.42
N LEU A 16 10.38 19.60 3.40
CA LEU A 16 10.71 18.33 2.76
C LEU A 16 11.37 17.35 3.73
N GLY A 17 12.30 17.83 4.58
CA GLY A 17 12.93 17.01 5.62
C GLY A 17 11.91 16.47 6.63
N LEU A 18 11.04 17.34 7.15
CA LEU A 18 9.99 16.95 8.10
C LEU A 18 8.98 15.98 7.48
N LEU A 19 8.56 16.22 6.24
CA LEU A 19 7.65 15.32 5.51
C LEU A 19 8.29 13.94 5.33
N SER A 20 9.58 13.89 4.99
CA SER A 20 10.31 12.64 4.82
C SER A 20 10.41 11.84 6.13
N ILE A 21 10.68 12.51 7.26
CA ILE A 21 10.72 11.86 8.59
C ILE A 21 9.32 11.37 9.01
N SER A 22 8.27 12.15 8.73
CA SER A 22 6.88 11.75 8.99
C SER A 22 6.49 10.51 8.18
N LEU A 23 6.85 10.46 6.89
CA LEU A 23 6.65 9.28 6.05
C LEU A 23 7.46 8.09 6.57
N ALA A 24 8.77 8.26 6.82
CA ALA A 24 9.63 7.18 7.31
C ALA A 24 9.14 6.61 8.66
N SER A 25 8.72 7.46 9.58
CA SER A 25 8.16 7.03 10.88
C SER A 25 6.81 6.33 10.75
N SER A 26 5.94 6.77 9.84
CA SER A 26 4.67 6.09 9.54
C SER A 26 4.90 4.69 8.98
N LEU A 27 5.83 4.57 8.02
CA LEU A 27 6.23 3.30 7.41
C LEU A 27 6.84 2.34 8.45
N PHE A 28 7.74 2.86 9.29
CA PHE A 28 8.36 2.10 10.37
C PHE A 28 7.34 1.61 11.40
N TYR A 29 6.39 2.47 11.80
CA TYR A 29 5.32 2.09 12.72
C TYR A 29 4.45 0.99 12.11
N PHE A 30 4.14 1.09 10.81
CA PHE A 30 3.33 0.10 10.13
C PHE A 30 4.03 -1.27 10.03
N ALA A 31 5.32 -1.27 9.67
CA ALA A 31 6.14 -2.49 9.65
C ALA A 31 6.24 -3.14 11.05
N LYS A 32 6.43 -2.34 12.10
CA LYS A 32 6.41 -2.84 13.47
C LYS A 32 5.04 -3.39 13.86
N MET A 33 3.95 -2.78 13.38
CA MET A 33 2.59 -3.22 13.68
C MET A 33 2.25 -4.56 13.00
N SER A 34 2.81 -4.86 11.82
CA SER A 34 2.65 -6.17 11.17
C SER A 34 3.29 -7.30 11.97
N ASP A 35 4.46 -7.08 12.56
CA ASP A 35 5.13 -8.06 13.41
C ASP A 35 4.43 -8.18 14.78
N GLU A 36 4.12 -7.02 15.37
CA GLU A 36 3.40 -6.79 16.62
C GLU A 36 2.07 -7.56 16.71
N ASN A 37 1.19 -7.21 15.76
CA ASN A 37 -0.23 -7.47 15.82
C ASN A 37 -0.82 -7.59 14.40
N PRO A 38 -0.56 -8.70 13.69
CA PRO A 38 -1.01 -8.89 12.30
C PRO A 38 -2.53 -8.81 12.18
N SER A 39 -3.28 -9.20 13.21
CA SER A 39 -4.75 -9.05 13.26
C SER A 39 -5.21 -7.59 13.15
N ARG A 40 -4.44 -6.63 13.69
CA ARG A 40 -4.77 -5.20 13.60
C ARG A 40 -4.46 -4.68 12.19
N VAL A 41 -3.36 -5.13 11.59
CA VAL A 41 -2.99 -4.80 10.20
C VAL A 41 -4.04 -5.31 9.22
N ILE A 42 -4.51 -6.56 9.36
CA ILE A 42 -5.58 -7.12 8.52
C ILE A 42 -6.85 -6.27 8.57
N LYS A 43 -7.28 -5.86 9.78
CA LYS A 43 -8.47 -5.00 9.94
C LYS A 43 -8.28 -3.64 9.27
N PHE A 44 -7.10 -3.04 9.45
CA PHE A 44 -6.76 -1.75 8.82
C PHE A 44 -6.75 -1.86 7.29
N LEU A 45 -6.06 -2.86 6.74
CA LEU A 45 -5.97 -3.11 5.30
C LEU A 45 -7.35 -3.37 4.68
N ARG A 46 -8.20 -4.18 5.32
CA ARG A 46 -9.59 -4.40 4.86
C ARG A 46 -10.41 -3.12 4.89
N GLY A 47 -10.28 -2.31 5.94
CA GLY A 47 -10.92 -1.00 6.03
C GLY A 47 -10.46 -0.06 4.93
N LEU A 48 -9.17 -0.04 4.64
CA LEU A 48 -8.54 0.77 3.60
C LEU A 48 -9.01 0.34 2.19
N VAL A 49 -9.08 -0.97 1.91
CA VAL A 49 -9.67 -1.48 0.66
C VAL A 49 -11.13 -1.05 0.53
N CYS A 50 -11.94 -1.21 1.58
CA CYS A 50 -13.35 -0.82 1.57
C CYS A 50 -13.51 0.70 1.34
N PHE A 51 -12.65 1.50 1.96
CA PHE A 51 -12.60 2.95 1.76
C PHE A 51 -12.32 3.31 0.30
N VAL A 52 -11.27 2.76 -0.32
CA VAL A 52 -10.92 3.06 -1.72
C VAL A 52 -12.01 2.59 -2.67
N VAL A 53 -12.59 1.40 -2.46
CA VAL A 53 -13.73 0.91 -3.25
C VAL A 53 -14.93 1.85 -3.13
N GLY A 54 -15.24 2.36 -1.93
CA GLY A 54 -16.30 3.34 -1.73
C GLY A 54 -16.10 4.60 -2.58
N PHE A 55 -14.87 5.13 -2.64
CA PHE A 55 -14.55 6.23 -3.54
C PHE A 55 -14.65 5.86 -5.01
N LEU A 56 -14.18 4.68 -5.42
CA LEU A 56 -14.30 4.21 -6.81
C LEU A 56 -15.77 4.09 -7.24
N VAL A 57 -16.65 3.65 -6.35
CA VAL A 57 -18.10 3.62 -6.61
C VAL A 57 -18.64 5.03 -6.82
N LEU A 58 -18.20 6.02 -6.02
CA LEU A 58 -18.58 7.43 -6.26
C LEU A 58 -18.07 7.93 -7.61
N PHE A 59 -16.83 7.60 -7.98
CA PHE A 59 -16.27 7.97 -9.28
C PHE A 59 -17.10 7.42 -10.45
N LEU A 60 -17.68 6.22 -10.30
CA LEU A 60 -18.55 5.63 -11.32
C LEU A 60 -19.81 6.46 -11.61
N PHE A 61 -20.32 7.19 -10.62
CA PHE A 61 -21.56 7.96 -10.74
C PHE A 61 -21.33 9.46 -11.03
N PHE A 62 -20.24 10.03 -10.52
CA PHE A 62 -20.03 11.47 -10.51
C PHE A 62 -18.96 11.98 -11.47
N GLU A 63 -18.05 11.11 -11.93
CA GLU A 63 -16.89 11.53 -12.74
C GLU A 63 -16.98 11.02 -14.19
N PRO A 64 -16.50 11.78 -15.18
CA PRO A 64 -16.53 11.38 -16.59
C PRO A 64 -15.42 10.35 -16.96
N ILE A 65 -14.87 9.66 -15.96
CA ILE A 65 -13.80 8.66 -16.14
C ILE A 65 -14.37 7.41 -16.81
N SER A 66 -13.55 6.73 -17.62
CA SER A 66 -13.95 5.50 -18.28
C SER A 66 -14.43 4.46 -17.25
N ASN A 67 -15.69 4.03 -17.38
CA ASN A 67 -16.28 3.00 -16.53
C ASN A 67 -15.44 1.71 -16.50
N LEU A 68 -14.77 1.37 -17.60
CA LEU A 68 -13.87 0.23 -17.67
C LEU A 68 -12.69 0.38 -16.70
N SER A 69 -12.11 1.58 -16.61
CA SER A 69 -11.03 1.86 -15.66
C SER A 69 -11.50 1.60 -14.24
N VAL A 70 -12.63 2.20 -13.86
CA VAL A 70 -13.17 2.10 -12.50
C VAL A 70 -13.52 0.65 -12.14
N ILE A 71 -14.13 -0.11 -13.05
CA ILE A 71 -14.48 -1.52 -12.83
C ILE A 71 -13.22 -2.38 -12.66
N LEU A 72 -12.16 -2.14 -13.46
CA LEU A 72 -10.88 -2.83 -13.30
C LEU A 72 -10.20 -2.48 -11.98
N SER A 73 -10.23 -1.21 -11.56
CA SER A 73 -9.72 -0.79 -10.25
C SER A 73 -10.46 -1.50 -9.12
N ILE A 74 -11.80 -1.52 -9.15
CA ILE A 74 -12.63 -2.21 -8.14
C ILE A 74 -12.28 -3.71 -8.12
N THR A 75 -12.16 -4.34 -9.29
CA THR A 75 -11.79 -5.77 -9.39
C THR A 75 -10.42 -6.04 -8.78
N THR A 76 -9.45 -5.16 -9.01
CA THR A 76 -8.11 -5.23 -8.42
C THR A 76 -8.16 -5.12 -6.89
N HIS A 77 -8.97 -4.21 -6.35
CA HIS A 77 -9.18 -4.07 -4.90
C HIS A 77 -9.86 -5.29 -4.26
N LEU A 78 -10.78 -5.94 -4.97
CA LEU A 78 -11.34 -7.22 -4.53
C LEU A 78 -10.26 -8.32 -4.49
N MET A 79 -9.36 -8.35 -5.46
CA MET A 79 -8.21 -9.27 -5.44
C MET A 79 -7.27 -8.98 -4.26
N TYR A 80 -7.02 -7.71 -3.93
CA TYR A 80 -6.29 -7.34 -2.72
C TYR A 80 -6.99 -7.82 -1.44
N TYR A 81 -8.32 -7.68 -1.36
CA TYR A 81 -9.09 -8.20 -0.22
C TYR A 81 -8.89 -9.71 -0.05
N PHE A 82 -8.90 -10.48 -1.15
CA PHE A 82 -8.62 -11.91 -1.11
C PHE A 82 -7.18 -12.20 -0.70
N LEU A 83 -6.22 -11.40 -1.17
CA LEU A 83 -4.82 -11.56 -0.81
C LEU A 83 -4.57 -11.34 0.69
N ILE A 84 -5.26 -10.37 1.30
CA ILE A 84 -5.18 -10.07 2.73
C ILE A 84 -5.69 -11.23 3.60
N ASN A 85 -6.52 -12.14 3.08
CA ASN A 85 -6.96 -13.32 3.84
C ASN A 85 -5.84 -14.33 4.10
N ASP A 86 -4.81 -14.33 3.26
CA ASP A 86 -3.66 -15.21 3.38
C ASP A 86 -2.52 -14.53 4.23
N PHE A 87 -2.76 -13.32 4.76
CA PHE A 87 -1.82 -12.59 5.63
C PHE A 87 -1.68 -13.26 7.01
N PRO A 88 -0.48 -13.28 7.64
CA PRO A 88 0.77 -12.59 7.26
C PRO A 88 1.60 -13.27 6.16
N LEU A 89 1.47 -14.58 6.00
CA LEU A 89 2.32 -15.39 5.12
C LEU A 89 1.78 -15.46 3.68
N VAL A 90 1.72 -14.32 2.98
CA VAL A 90 1.32 -14.29 1.58
C VAL A 90 2.42 -14.89 0.70
N ASN A 91 2.14 -16.06 0.12
CA ASN A 91 3.10 -16.71 -0.76
C ASN A 91 3.11 -16.08 -2.16
N VAL A 92 4.22 -15.43 -2.52
CA VAL A 92 4.41 -14.75 -3.81
C VAL A 92 4.34 -15.69 -5.03
N LYS A 93 4.45 -17.01 -4.83
CA LYS A 93 4.34 -18.02 -5.91
C LYS A 93 2.91 -18.49 -6.15
N THR A 94 1.97 -18.13 -5.28
CA THR A 94 0.58 -18.54 -5.44
C THR A 94 -0.05 -17.85 -6.64
N LEU A 95 -0.87 -18.60 -7.39
CA LEU A 95 -1.54 -18.12 -8.59
C LEU A 95 -2.40 -16.88 -8.32
N LYS A 96 -3.01 -16.79 -7.12
CA LYS A 96 -3.72 -15.60 -6.63
C LYS A 96 -2.86 -14.33 -6.63
N PHE A 97 -1.64 -14.40 -6.09
CA PHE A 97 -0.72 -13.27 -6.00
C PHE A 97 -0.32 -12.80 -7.40
N ILE A 98 0.10 -13.74 -8.25
CA ILE A 98 0.51 -13.45 -9.63
C ILE A 98 -0.64 -12.82 -10.41
N PHE A 99 -1.84 -13.39 -10.32
CA PHE A 99 -3.03 -12.84 -10.97
C PHE A 99 -3.37 -11.43 -10.47
N THR A 100 -3.24 -11.20 -9.17
CA THR A 100 -3.43 -9.88 -8.55
C THR A 100 -2.43 -8.85 -9.09
N CYS A 101 -1.16 -9.23 -9.26
CA CYS A 101 -0.14 -8.36 -9.86
C CYS A 101 -0.44 -8.04 -11.33
N ILE A 102 -0.87 -9.04 -12.11
CA ILE A 102 -1.20 -8.85 -13.53
C ILE A 102 -2.39 -7.90 -13.67
N ILE A 103 -3.48 -8.13 -12.92
CA ILE A 103 -4.67 -7.28 -13.01
C ILE A 103 -4.40 -5.86 -12.49
N ALA A 104 -3.58 -5.70 -11.45
CA ALA A 104 -3.16 -4.38 -10.96
C ALA A 104 -2.36 -3.61 -12.02
N PHE A 105 -1.45 -4.28 -12.74
CA PHE A 105 -0.71 -3.65 -13.83
C PHE A 105 -1.62 -3.22 -14.98
N VAL A 106 -2.55 -4.10 -15.39
CA VAL A 106 -3.54 -3.78 -16.42
C VAL A 106 -4.44 -2.61 -15.99
N SER A 107 -4.95 -2.65 -14.75
CA SER A 107 -5.76 -1.58 -14.16
C SER A 107 -5.01 -0.24 -14.21
N ASN A 108 -3.74 -0.24 -13.79
CA ASN A 108 -2.92 0.96 -13.79
C ASN A 108 -2.74 1.56 -15.20
N VAL A 109 -2.42 0.74 -16.20
CA VAL A 109 -2.26 1.21 -17.59
C VAL A 109 -3.57 1.78 -18.14
N VAL A 110 -4.71 1.14 -17.87
CA VAL A 110 -6.03 1.63 -18.29
C VAL A 110 -6.39 2.93 -17.57
N ALA A 111 -6.11 3.04 -16.27
CA ALA A 111 -6.35 4.24 -15.47
C ALA A 111 -5.51 5.42 -15.97
N ILE A 112 -4.23 5.20 -16.29
CA ILE A 112 -3.38 6.21 -16.91
C ILE A 112 -3.98 6.68 -18.23
N LYS A 113 -4.33 5.75 -19.12
CA LYS A 113 -4.92 6.07 -20.42
C LYS A 113 -6.23 6.87 -20.27
N SER A 114 -7.08 6.48 -19.33
CA SER A 114 -8.33 7.19 -19.05
C SER A 114 -8.08 8.61 -18.53
N ALA A 115 -7.10 8.80 -17.65
CA ALA A 115 -6.78 10.10 -17.09
C ALA A 115 -6.22 11.06 -18.15
N PHE A 116 -5.37 10.57 -19.06
CA PHE A 116 -4.88 11.35 -20.20
C PHE A 116 -5.99 11.69 -21.21
N SER A 117 -7.02 10.85 -21.35
CA SER A 117 -8.12 11.09 -22.29
C SER A 117 -9.05 12.24 -21.86
N ILE A 118 -9.03 12.61 -20.57
CA ILE A 118 -9.85 13.68 -19.98
C ILE A 118 -9.00 14.96 -19.77
N GLU A 119 -7.76 14.96 -20.26
CA GLU A 119 -6.84 16.09 -20.21
C GLU A 119 -6.58 16.63 -18.77
N TYR A 120 -6.54 15.74 -17.79
CA TYR A 120 -6.20 16.11 -16.41
C TYR A 120 -4.79 16.70 -16.29
N ASN A 121 -4.63 17.69 -15.40
CA ASN A 121 -3.33 18.21 -15.03
C ASN A 121 -2.47 17.12 -14.37
N LEU A 122 -1.15 17.22 -14.47
CA LEU A 122 -0.22 16.21 -13.90
C LEU A 122 -0.50 15.92 -12.42
N TRP A 123 -0.79 16.94 -11.61
CA TRP A 123 -1.13 16.77 -10.19
C TRP A 123 -2.46 16.03 -9.97
N GLN A 124 -3.45 16.22 -10.84
CA GLN A 124 -4.72 15.51 -10.80
C GLN A 124 -4.53 14.04 -11.20
N ILE A 125 -3.72 13.77 -12.23
CA ILE A 125 -3.38 12.41 -12.66
C ILE A 125 -2.66 11.67 -11.51
N LEU A 126 -1.66 12.30 -10.91
CA LEU A 126 -0.93 11.71 -9.78
C LEU A 126 -1.85 11.46 -8.58
N GLY A 127 -2.72 12.42 -8.24
CA GLY A 127 -3.67 12.27 -7.15
C GLY A 127 -4.66 11.13 -7.39
N TYR A 128 -5.25 11.07 -8.60
CA TYR A 128 -6.13 10.00 -9.00
C TYR A 128 -5.43 8.64 -8.91
N LEU A 129 -4.32 8.44 -9.62
CA LEU A 129 -3.59 7.17 -9.65
C LEU A 129 -3.11 6.75 -8.27
N PHE A 130 -2.56 7.69 -7.49
CA PHE A 130 -2.05 7.37 -6.17
C PHE A 130 -3.17 6.86 -5.27
N PHE A 131 -4.29 7.56 -5.26
CA PHE A 131 -5.42 7.24 -4.41
C PHE A 131 -6.16 5.96 -4.84
N THR A 132 -6.40 5.79 -6.14
CA THR A 132 -7.21 4.68 -6.66
C THR A 132 -6.42 3.41 -6.92
N GLU A 133 -5.14 3.48 -7.29
CA GLU A 133 -4.35 2.31 -7.68
C GLU A 133 -3.22 2.00 -6.69
N TRP A 134 -2.50 3.00 -6.17
CA TRP A 134 -1.26 2.76 -5.42
C TRP A 134 -1.42 2.65 -3.91
N LEU A 135 -2.43 3.30 -3.33
CA LEU A 135 -2.60 3.37 -1.87
C LEU A 135 -2.73 1.99 -1.21
N CYS A 136 -3.55 1.09 -1.77
CA CYS A 136 -3.69 -0.30 -1.28
C CYS A 136 -2.41 -1.14 -1.44
N PRO A 137 -1.86 -1.35 -2.65
CA PRO A 137 -0.71 -2.23 -2.83
C PRO A 137 0.51 -1.73 -2.05
N PHE A 138 0.73 -0.42 -1.97
CA PHE A 138 1.85 0.14 -1.22
C PHE A 138 1.82 -0.28 0.25
N VAL A 139 0.67 -0.13 0.91
CA VAL A 139 0.49 -0.52 2.31
C VAL A 139 0.58 -2.04 2.49
N ILE A 140 0.03 -2.83 1.56
CA ILE A 140 0.18 -4.30 1.56
C ILE A 140 1.64 -4.72 1.44
N PHE A 141 2.42 -4.10 0.53
CA PHE A 141 3.84 -4.40 0.39
C PHE A 141 4.63 -4.12 1.66
N ILE A 142 4.37 -2.99 2.33
CA ILE A 142 5.06 -2.66 3.59
C ILE A 142 4.73 -3.69 4.68
N ALA A 143 3.47 -4.14 4.77
CA ALA A 143 3.09 -5.18 5.73
C ALA A 143 3.79 -6.52 5.45
N LEU A 144 4.02 -6.87 4.19
CA LEU A 144 4.69 -8.12 3.81
C LEU A 144 6.20 -8.09 4.04
N LEU A 145 6.83 -6.93 3.89
CA LEU A 145 8.27 -6.76 4.10
C LEU A 145 8.70 -6.94 5.56
N ALA A 146 7.76 -6.92 6.52
CA ALA A 146 8.07 -7.02 7.94
C ALA A 146 8.28 -8.47 8.42
N ASP A 147 7.68 -9.46 7.76
CA ASP A 147 7.56 -10.85 8.25
C ASP A 147 8.86 -11.70 8.14
N GLU A 148 10.00 -11.12 7.76
CA GLU A 148 11.26 -11.87 7.61
C GLU A 148 11.95 -12.21 8.96
N ASN A 149 11.38 -11.80 10.10
CA ASN A 149 12.01 -11.93 11.43
C ASN A 149 11.51 -13.10 12.30
N ILE A 150 10.76 -14.07 11.74
CA ILE A 150 10.38 -15.26 12.51
C ILE A 150 11.62 -16.14 12.71
N ILE A 151 12.14 -16.15 13.95
CA ILE A 151 13.24 -17.02 14.37
C ILE A 151 12.92 -18.47 13.95
N PRO A 152 13.83 -19.17 13.25
CA PRO A 152 13.60 -20.56 12.86
C PRO A 152 13.40 -21.41 14.12
N THR A 153 12.18 -21.86 14.36
CA THR A 153 11.83 -22.77 15.48
C THR A 153 12.56 -24.11 15.36
N THR A 154 13.06 -24.44 14.17
CA THR A 154 14.01 -25.53 13.91
C THR A 154 15.32 -25.39 14.69
N PHE A 155 15.78 -24.17 14.97
CA PHE A 155 16.98 -23.93 15.80
C PHE A 155 16.70 -24.07 17.30
N LEU A 156 15.48 -23.76 17.76
CA LEU A 156 15.07 -23.98 19.15
C LEU A 156 14.87 -25.47 19.45
N ASN A 157 14.37 -26.23 18.48
CA ASN A 157 14.17 -27.68 18.62
C ASN A 157 15.47 -28.49 18.54
N SER A 158 16.57 -27.91 18.04
CA SER A 158 17.90 -28.54 18.03
C SER A 158 18.73 -28.23 19.28
N LEU A 159 18.30 -27.29 20.13
CA LEU A 159 18.97 -27.00 21.39
C LEU A 159 18.58 -28.04 22.47
N PRO A 160 19.56 -28.67 23.15
CA PRO A 160 19.27 -29.62 24.20
C PRO A 160 18.54 -28.94 25.36
N TYR A 161 17.37 -29.47 25.73
CA TYR A 161 16.57 -29.00 26.86
C TYR A 161 17.36 -29.14 28.18
N LYS A 162 18.00 -28.05 28.63
CA LYS A 162 18.70 -28.03 29.92
C LYS A 162 17.69 -27.75 31.03
N LYS A 163 17.18 -28.82 31.63
CA LYS A 163 16.27 -28.76 32.79
C LYS A 163 16.99 -28.08 33.96
N SER A 164 16.62 -26.84 34.27
CA SER A 164 17.05 -26.14 35.49
C SER A 164 16.50 -26.93 36.69
N LYS A 165 17.40 -27.58 37.44
CA LYS A 165 17.09 -28.15 38.75
C LYS A 165 16.83 -26.99 39.71
N LYS A 166 15.60 -26.87 40.19
CA LYS A 166 15.31 -26.30 41.52
C LYS A 166 15.28 -27.45 42.51
#